data_AF-A0A9P3AYV7-F1
#
_entry.id   AF-A0A9P3AYV7-F1
#
_cell.length_a   1.000
_cell.length_b   1.000
_cell.length_c   1.000
_cell.angle_alpha   90.00
_cell.angle_beta   90.00
_cell.angle_gamma   90.00
#
_symmetry.space_group_name_H-M   'P 1'
#
loop_
_entity.id
_entity.type
_entity.pdbx_description
1 polymer ?
#
loop_
_entity_poly.entity_id
_entity_poly.type
_entity_poly.pdbx_seq_one_letter_code
_entity_poly.pdbx_strand_id
1 'polypeptide(L)'
;MNLRITLLIIAMSVPSLAFAQAYKCKLANGAVSFQDHPCAIGSVGTPLTLQPASSPSVEPVNAPTKAAVRPRTKTFVPGGDYQRRLADEQLKAQNEQVIAHNRMLRCDHARQQLGVLKVGRPVYSYNDKGERVYVEDKNRAAQLALAEQRVAEACN
;
A
#
# COMPACT_ATOMS: atom_id res chain seq x y z
N MET A 1 54.29 16.42 -6.47
CA MET A 1 52.97 16.87 -5.96
C MET A 1 51.86 15.87 -6.33
N ASN A 2 52.15 14.57 -6.43
CA ASN A 2 51.22 13.60 -7.05
C ASN A 2 50.85 12.44 -6.10
N LEU A 3 51.45 12.41 -4.90
CA LEU A 3 51.24 11.34 -3.90
C LEU A 3 50.06 11.62 -2.96
N ARG A 4 49.70 12.90 -2.76
CA ARG A 4 48.54 13.31 -1.95
C ARG A 4 47.21 13.14 -2.69
N ILE A 5 47.23 13.26 -4.02
CA ILE A 5 46.04 13.10 -4.88
C ILE A 5 45.71 11.62 -5.07
N THR A 6 46.73 10.75 -5.16
CA THR A 6 46.54 9.29 -5.24
C THR A 6 46.00 8.69 -3.94
N LEU A 7 46.34 9.25 -2.78
CA LEU A 7 45.83 8.77 -1.49
C LEU A 7 44.35 9.13 -1.25
N LEU A 8 43.85 10.22 -1.86
CA LEU A 8 42.48 10.68 -1.68
C LEU A 8 41.47 9.92 -2.57
N ILE A 9 41.94 9.31 -3.66
CA ILE A 9 41.10 8.54 -4.59
C ILE A 9 40.84 7.11 -4.09
N ILE A 10 41.75 6.55 -3.27
CA ILE A 10 41.62 5.18 -2.73
C ILE A 10 40.65 5.13 -1.52
N ALA A 11 40.36 6.28 -0.88
CA ALA A 11 39.50 6.34 0.30
C ALA A 11 37.99 6.28 -0.01
N MET A 12 37.58 6.23 -1.29
CA MET A 12 36.17 6.39 -1.69
C MET A 12 35.52 5.13 -2.29
N SER A 13 36.18 3.98 -2.21
CA SER A 13 35.65 2.70 -2.73
C SER A 13 35.40 1.70 -1.60
N VAL A 14 34.32 1.92 -0.83
CA VAL A 14 33.68 0.85 -0.05
C VAL A 14 32.30 0.59 -0.66
N PRO A 15 32.14 -0.40 -1.55
CA PRO A 15 30.81 -0.85 -1.93
C PRO A 15 30.20 -1.59 -0.74
N SER A 16 29.18 -1.00 -0.12
CA SER A 16 28.34 -1.67 0.86
C SER A 16 27.61 -2.84 0.19
N LEU A 17 28.14 -4.05 0.35
CA LEU A 17 27.46 -5.30 0.00
C LEU A 17 26.29 -5.50 0.97
N ALA A 18 25.14 -4.91 0.66
CA ALA A 18 23.89 -5.21 1.34
C ALA A 18 23.45 -6.63 0.92
N PHE A 19 23.74 -7.63 1.75
CA PHE A 19 23.18 -8.97 1.60
C PHE A 19 21.68 -8.92 1.98
N ALA A 20 20.82 -8.71 0.98
CA ALA A 20 19.38 -8.86 1.12
C ALA A 20 19.04 -10.36 1.18
N GLN A 21 19.05 -10.92 2.38
CA GLN A 21 18.63 -12.29 2.66
C GLN A 21 17.17 -12.27 3.11
N ALA A 22 16.28 -12.80 2.27
CA ALA A 22 14.86 -12.96 2.60
C ALA A 22 14.66 -14.29 3.33
N TYR A 23 14.00 -14.25 4.48
CA TYR A 23 13.69 -15.43 5.28
C TYR A 23 12.25 -15.87 5.06
N LYS A 24 12.05 -17.15 4.77
CA LYS A 24 10.72 -17.77 4.75
C LYS A 24 10.45 -18.39 6.11
N CYS A 25 9.67 -17.70 6.94
CA CYS A 25 9.34 -18.12 8.29
C CYS A 25 8.00 -18.86 8.30
N LYS A 26 7.95 -20.05 8.90
CA LYS A 26 6.69 -20.75 9.18
C LYS A 26 6.25 -20.43 10.61
N LEU A 27 5.09 -19.81 10.75
CA LEU A 27 4.49 -19.45 12.03
C LEU A 27 3.83 -20.69 12.68
N ALA A 28 3.63 -20.65 14.00
CA ALA A 28 3.02 -21.74 14.77
C ALA A 28 1.60 -22.11 14.30
N ASN A 29 0.87 -21.17 13.70
CA ASN A 29 -0.45 -21.39 13.10
C ASN A 29 -0.42 -22.01 11.69
N GLY A 30 0.77 -22.37 11.19
CA GLY A 30 0.98 -22.95 9.86
C GLY A 30 1.07 -21.93 8.71
N ALA A 31 0.90 -20.64 8.98
CA ALA A 31 1.06 -19.59 7.99
C ALA A 31 2.53 -19.36 7.63
N VAL A 32 2.79 -18.93 6.39
CA VAL A 32 4.14 -18.61 5.91
C VAL A 32 4.24 -17.09 5.76
N SER A 33 5.27 -16.49 6.36
CA SER A 33 5.60 -15.07 6.26
C SER A 33 7.02 -14.91 5.70
N PHE A 34 7.21 -13.92 4.83
CA PHE A 34 8.52 -13.56 4.29
C PHE A 34 9.00 -12.28 4.99
N GLN A 35 10.20 -12.30 5.56
CA GLN A 35 10.77 -11.20 6.33
C GLN A 35 12.23 -10.97 5.95
N ASP A 36 12.68 -9.72 6.00
CA ASP A 36 14.07 -9.34 5.69
C ASP A 36 15.02 -9.48 6.91
N HIS A 37 14.47 -9.87 8.06
CA HIS A 37 15.22 -10.14 9.29
C HIS A 37 15.02 -11.60 9.71
N PRO A 38 15.95 -12.19 10.49
CA PRO A 38 15.83 -13.58 10.94
C PRO A 38 14.51 -13.81 11.67
N CYS A 39 13.96 -15.02 11.48
CA CYS A 39 12.68 -15.40 12.05
C CYS A 39 12.71 -15.34 13.59
N ALA A 40 11.63 -14.86 14.21
CA ALA A 40 11.51 -14.74 15.66
C ALA A 40 11.67 -16.11 16.36
N ILE A 41 12.27 -16.12 17.55
CA ILE A 41 12.57 -17.34 18.31
C ILE A 41 11.27 -18.13 18.55
N GLY A 42 11.26 -19.39 18.10
CA GLY A 42 10.07 -20.27 18.10
C GLY A 42 9.48 -20.56 16.72
N SER A 43 10.03 -19.96 15.66
CA SER A 43 9.68 -20.27 14.26
C SER A 43 10.84 -20.94 13.53
N VAL A 44 10.52 -21.92 12.68
CA VAL A 44 11.51 -22.66 11.87
C VAL A 44 11.53 -22.03 10.48
N GLY A 45 12.69 -21.55 10.03
CA GLY A 45 12.85 -20.92 8.74
C GLY A 45 14.25 -21.14 8.17
N THR A 46 14.31 -21.42 6.87
CA THR A 46 15.56 -21.53 6.11
C THR A 46 15.83 -20.22 5.36
N PRO A 47 17.10 -19.78 5.27
CA PRO A 47 17.45 -18.62 4.46
C PRO A 47 17.14 -18.91 2.99
N LEU A 48 16.47 -17.98 2.30
CA LEU A 48 16.15 -18.11 0.88
C LEU A 48 17.13 -17.26 0.07
N THR A 49 17.98 -17.91 -0.73
CA THR A 49 18.79 -17.21 -1.73
C THR A 49 17.89 -16.83 -2.89
N LEU A 50 17.60 -15.54 -3.03
CA LEU A 50 16.86 -15.03 -4.19
C LEU A 50 17.83 -14.94 -5.37
N GLN A 51 17.68 -15.86 -6.34
CA GLN A 51 18.35 -15.76 -7.62
C GLN A 51 17.70 -14.61 -8.42
N PRO A 52 18.47 -13.64 -8.97
CA PRO A 52 17.88 -12.59 -9.79
C PRO A 52 17.21 -13.21 -11.01
N ALA A 53 15.91 -12.98 -11.17
CA ALA A 53 15.13 -13.52 -12.27
C ALA A 53 15.53 -12.82 -13.58
N SER A 54 16.02 -13.59 -14.56
CA SER A 54 15.95 -13.21 -15.96
C SER A 54 14.47 -13.11 -16.36
N SER A 55 14.08 -11.95 -16.88
CA SER A 55 12.78 -11.54 -17.46
C SER A 55 11.68 -12.62 -17.55
N PRO A 56 10.48 -12.40 -16.99
CA PRO A 56 9.41 -13.38 -17.05
C PRO A 56 8.76 -13.41 -18.44
N SER A 57 8.91 -14.53 -19.14
CA SER A 57 7.95 -14.97 -20.15
C SER A 57 6.66 -15.36 -19.42
N VAL A 58 5.56 -14.72 -19.77
CA VAL A 58 4.23 -15.00 -19.21
C VAL A 58 3.71 -16.28 -19.87
N GLU A 59 3.85 -17.42 -19.18
CA GLU A 59 3.02 -18.59 -19.44
C GLU A 59 1.76 -18.54 -18.56
N PRO A 60 0.57 -18.81 -19.12
CA PRO A 60 -0.66 -18.83 -18.34
C PRO A 60 -0.67 -20.05 -17.42
N VAL A 61 -0.67 -19.80 -16.11
CA VAL A 61 -0.96 -20.82 -15.09
C VAL A 61 -2.40 -21.30 -15.28
N ASN A 62 -2.53 -22.54 -15.76
CA ASN A 62 -3.78 -23.29 -15.68
C ASN A 62 -4.17 -23.43 -14.20
N ALA A 63 -5.26 -22.75 -13.83
CA ALA A 63 -5.85 -22.86 -12.51
C ALA A 63 -6.36 -24.30 -12.27
N PRO A 64 -6.09 -24.92 -11.11
CA PRO A 64 -6.68 -26.21 -10.78
C PRO A 64 -8.19 -26.08 -10.63
N THR A 65 -8.86 -27.02 -11.30
CA THR A 65 -10.29 -27.19 -11.46
C THR A 65 -11.01 -27.22 -10.10
N LYS A 66 -12.16 -26.55 -10.06
CA LYS A 66 -13.14 -26.53 -8.94
C LYS A 66 -13.27 -27.91 -8.30
N ALA A 67 -12.76 -28.06 -7.08
CA ALA A 67 -13.17 -29.13 -6.19
C ALA A 67 -14.69 -28.97 -5.95
N ALA A 68 -15.45 -30.00 -6.30
CA ALA A 68 -16.88 -30.06 -6.07
C ALA A 68 -17.19 -29.84 -4.59
N VAL A 69 -17.84 -28.72 -4.27
CA VAL A 69 -18.40 -28.46 -2.95
C VAL A 69 -19.54 -29.45 -2.75
N ARG A 70 -19.27 -30.54 -2.04
CA ARG A 70 -20.33 -31.39 -1.48
C ARG A 70 -21.21 -30.50 -0.58
N PRO A 71 -22.54 -30.48 -0.75
CA PRO A 71 -23.40 -29.73 0.14
C PRO A 71 -23.32 -30.40 1.52
N ARG A 72 -22.69 -29.70 2.48
CA ARG A 72 -22.80 -30.08 3.89
C ARG A 72 -24.25 -29.89 4.28
N THR A 73 -24.97 -30.99 4.46
CA THR A 73 -26.31 -31.01 5.05
C THR A 73 -26.24 -30.22 6.35
N LYS A 74 -26.97 -29.10 6.41
CA LYS A 74 -27.06 -28.25 7.61
C LYS A 74 -27.79 -29.04 8.68
N THR A 75 -27.06 -29.70 9.56
CA THR A 75 -27.62 -30.22 10.81
C THR A 75 -28.08 -29.00 11.61
N PHE A 76 -29.39 -28.85 11.78
CA PHE A 76 -29.98 -27.82 12.63
C PHE A 76 -29.60 -28.12 14.08
N VAL A 77 -28.66 -27.34 14.63
CA VAL A 77 -28.31 -27.39 16.05
C VAL A 77 -29.21 -26.38 16.77
N PRO A 78 -30.16 -26.82 17.62
CA PRO A 78 -30.94 -25.90 18.43
C PRO A 78 -29.99 -25.18 19.40
N GLY A 79 -29.92 -23.85 19.33
CA GLY A 79 -28.98 -23.01 20.09
C GLY A 79 -27.89 -22.33 19.25
N GLY A 80 -27.66 -22.76 18.00
CA GLY A 80 -26.73 -22.11 17.08
C GLY A 80 -27.29 -20.82 16.45
N ASP A 81 -28.59 -20.63 16.52
CA ASP A 81 -29.33 -19.47 16.05
C ASP A 81 -29.14 -18.25 16.95
N TYR A 82 -29.15 -18.42 18.28
CA TYR A 82 -28.82 -17.32 19.20
C TYR A 82 -27.37 -16.86 19.06
N GLN A 83 -26.42 -17.80 19.03
CA GLN A 83 -25.00 -17.49 18.84
C GLN A 83 -24.73 -16.78 17.50
N ARG A 84 -25.42 -17.19 16.41
CA ARG A 84 -25.34 -16.49 15.11
C ARG A 84 -25.92 -15.08 15.18
N ARG A 85 -27.06 -14.88 15.84
CA ARG A 85 -27.65 -13.54 15.97
C ARG A 85 -26.70 -12.59 16.70
N LEU A 86 -26.07 -13.03 17.79
CA LEU A 86 -25.08 -12.23 18.51
C LEU A 86 -23.87 -11.88 17.63
N ALA A 87 -23.35 -12.86 16.88
CA ALA A 87 -22.23 -12.64 15.96
C ALA A 87 -22.59 -11.68 14.82
N ASP A 88 -23.80 -11.81 14.25
CA ASP A 88 -24.31 -10.95 13.17
C ASP A 88 -24.53 -9.52 13.68
N GLU A 89 -25.03 -9.35 14.89
CA GLU A 89 -25.25 -8.04 15.53
C GLU A 89 -23.91 -7.35 15.82
N GLN A 90 -22.92 -8.09 16.33
CA GLN A 90 -21.58 -7.57 16.57
C GLN A 90 -20.84 -7.23 15.26
N LEU A 91 -21.06 -7.99 14.19
CA LEU A 91 -20.52 -7.68 12.87
C LEU A 91 -21.18 -6.44 12.27
N LYS A 92 -22.51 -6.27 12.42
CA LYS A 92 -23.23 -5.06 12.00
C LYS A 92 -22.69 -3.82 12.72
N ALA A 93 -22.54 -3.89 14.04
CA ALA A 93 -22.00 -2.78 14.82
C ALA A 93 -20.59 -2.38 14.36
N GLN A 94 -19.71 -3.35 14.10
CA GLN A 94 -18.37 -3.07 13.55
C GLN A 94 -18.43 -2.49 12.13
N ASN A 95 -19.29 -3.02 11.27
CA ASN A 95 -19.46 -2.50 9.91
C ASN A 95 -19.98 -1.06 9.92
N GLU A 96 -20.92 -0.73 10.79
CA GLU A 96 -21.44 0.65 10.93
C GLU A 96 -20.33 1.62 11.36
N GLN A 97 -19.47 1.21 12.31
CA GLN A 97 -18.30 2.01 12.70
C GLN A 97 -17.34 2.23 11.54
N VAL A 98 -17.04 1.18 10.77
CA VAL A 98 -16.16 1.27 9.60
C VAL A 98 -16.76 2.15 8.50
N ILE A 99 -18.07 2.04 8.25
CA ILE A 99 -18.77 2.88 7.27
C ILE A 99 -18.72 4.35 7.69
N ALA A 100 -19.00 4.65 8.96
CA ALA A 100 -18.95 6.01 9.50
C ALA A 100 -17.53 6.60 9.41
N HIS A 101 -16.51 5.81 9.79
CA HIS A 101 -15.12 6.22 9.70
C HIS A 101 -14.69 6.49 8.25
N ASN A 102 -15.04 5.60 7.33
CA ASN A 102 -14.74 5.77 5.91
C ASN A 102 -15.44 7.00 5.31
N ARG A 103 -16.67 7.31 5.72
CA ARG A 103 -17.37 8.52 5.29
C ARG A 103 -16.64 9.77 5.77
N MET A 104 -16.23 9.81 7.04
CA MET A 104 -15.43 10.91 7.59
C MET A 104 -14.14 11.10 6.80
N LEU A 105 -13.36 10.02 6.58
CA LEU A 105 -12.12 10.09 5.81
C LEU A 105 -12.31 10.61 4.39
N ARG A 106 -13.37 10.18 3.70
CA ARG A 106 -13.70 10.68 2.34
C ARG A 106 -13.98 12.17 2.36
N CYS A 107 -14.78 12.64 3.32
CA CYS A 107 -15.09 14.05 3.47
C CYS A 107 -13.84 14.90 3.76
N ASP A 108 -12.99 14.44 4.69
CA ASP A 108 -11.76 15.15 5.05
C ASP A 108 -10.79 15.25 3.87
N HIS A 109 -10.62 14.15 3.14
CA HIS A 109 -9.78 14.14 1.94
C HIS A 109 -10.33 15.06 0.85
N ALA A 110 -11.64 15.06 0.61
CA ALA A 110 -12.26 15.97 -0.36
C ALA A 110 -12.03 17.45 0.02
N ARG A 111 -12.15 17.79 1.32
CA ARG A 111 -11.87 19.14 1.83
C ARG A 111 -10.41 19.53 1.67
N GLN A 112 -9.47 18.63 1.95
CA GLN A 112 -8.05 18.87 1.75
C GLN A 112 -7.72 19.17 0.28
N GLN A 113 -8.25 18.37 -0.65
CA GLN A 113 -8.08 18.59 -2.09
C GLN A 113 -8.62 19.96 -2.52
N LEU A 114 -9.82 20.33 -2.06
CA LEU A 114 -10.38 21.65 -2.30
C LEU A 114 -9.48 22.77 -1.75
N GLY A 115 -8.93 22.58 -0.55
CA GLY A 115 -7.99 23.52 0.06
C GLY A 115 -6.75 23.76 -0.79
N VAL A 116 -6.12 22.71 -1.32
CA VAL A 116 -4.95 22.82 -2.20
C VAL A 116 -5.27 23.64 -3.47
N LEU A 117 -6.44 23.41 -4.06
CA LEU A 117 -6.87 24.14 -5.26
C LEU A 117 -7.19 25.61 -4.95
N LYS A 118 -7.78 25.91 -3.79
CA LYS A 118 -8.12 27.28 -3.34
C LYS A 118 -6.90 28.13 -3.02
N VAL A 119 -5.86 27.52 -2.45
CA VAL A 119 -4.63 28.23 -2.07
C VAL A 119 -3.87 28.76 -3.30
N GLY A 120 -4.10 28.21 -4.50
CA GLY A 120 -3.74 28.95 -5.71
C GLY A 120 -2.24 29.16 -5.93
N ARG A 121 -1.35 28.32 -5.38
CA ARG A 121 0.10 28.62 -5.44
C ARG A 121 0.61 28.62 -6.89
N PRO A 122 1.20 29.73 -7.35
CA PRO A 122 1.79 29.79 -8.68
C PRO A 122 3.01 28.87 -8.77
N VAL A 123 3.05 28.08 -9.83
CA VAL A 123 4.25 27.33 -10.23
C VAL A 123 5.01 28.19 -11.22
N TYR A 124 6.32 28.28 -11.05
CA TYR A 124 7.18 28.98 -12.01
C TYR A 124 8.42 28.15 -12.31
N SER A 125 8.98 28.36 -13.49
CA SER A 125 10.33 27.93 -13.88
C SER A 125 11.22 29.16 -14.10
N TYR A 126 12.53 28.95 -14.23
CA TYR A 126 13.44 30.00 -14.70
C TYR A 126 13.72 29.77 -16.18
N ASN A 127 13.73 30.84 -16.98
CA ASN A 127 14.16 30.78 -18.37
C ASN A 127 15.70 30.83 -18.49
N ASP A 128 16.22 30.75 -19.71
CA ASP A 128 17.66 30.78 -20.00
C ASP A 128 18.34 32.09 -19.58
N LYS A 129 17.57 33.14 -19.29
CA LYS A 129 18.04 34.44 -18.79
C LYS A 129 17.97 34.54 -17.25
N GLY A 130 17.51 33.50 -16.56
CA GLY A 130 17.33 33.47 -15.11
C GLY A 130 16.06 34.20 -14.62
N GLU A 131 15.12 34.54 -15.50
CA GLU A 131 13.86 35.20 -15.15
C GLU A 131 12.76 34.17 -14.83
N ARG A 132 11.84 34.51 -13.92
CA ARG A 132 10.72 33.63 -13.57
C ARG A 132 9.66 33.63 -14.68
N VAL A 133 9.32 32.45 -15.16
CA VAL A 133 8.20 32.20 -16.06
C VAL A 133 7.13 31.43 -15.31
N TYR A 134 5.98 32.07 -15.10
CA TYR A 134 4.86 31.46 -14.41
C TYR A 134 4.11 30.50 -15.33
N VAL A 135 3.82 29.30 -14.83
CA VAL A 135 3.00 28.30 -15.52
C VAL A 135 1.54 28.74 -15.42
N GLU A 136 0.88 28.85 -16.57
CA GLU A 136 -0.49 29.35 -16.67
C GLU A 136 -1.50 28.29 -16.23
N ASP A 137 -2.46 28.67 -15.38
CA ASP A 137 -3.31 27.72 -14.67
C ASP A 137 -4.75 27.68 -15.20
N LYS A 138 -4.88 27.44 -16.50
CA LYS A 138 -6.15 27.57 -17.24
C LYS A 138 -7.26 26.66 -16.73
N ASN A 139 -6.92 25.51 -16.15
CA ASN A 139 -7.87 24.50 -15.73
C ASN A 139 -8.30 24.63 -14.25
N ARG A 140 -7.67 25.53 -13.46
CA ARG A 140 -7.90 25.61 -12.01
C ARG A 140 -9.35 25.91 -11.66
N ALA A 141 -10.00 26.82 -12.39
CA ALA A 141 -11.40 27.18 -12.13
C ALA A 141 -12.35 25.98 -12.31
N ALA A 142 -12.17 25.20 -13.37
CA ALA A 142 -12.97 24.00 -13.61
C ALA A 142 -12.68 22.91 -12.55
N GLN A 143 -11.42 22.74 -12.16
CA GLN A 143 -11.04 21.81 -11.10
C GLN A 143 -11.58 22.21 -9.73
N LEU A 144 -11.64 23.51 -9.42
CA LEU A 144 -12.27 24.04 -8.21
C LEU A 144 -13.75 23.67 -8.17
N ALA A 145 -14.50 23.92 -9.26
CA ALA A 145 -15.92 23.60 -9.32
C ALA A 145 -16.18 22.10 -9.11
N LEU A 146 -15.39 21.23 -9.74
CA LEU A 146 -15.48 19.78 -9.55
C LEU A 146 -15.11 19.36 -8.11
N ALA A 147 -14.11 20.00 -7.51
CA ALA A 147 -13.72 19.71 -6.12
C ALA A 147 -14.80 20.13 -5.12
N GLU A 148 -15.50 21.25 -5.36
CA GLU A 148 -16.63 21.68 -4.53
C GLU A 148 -17.80 20.69 -4.60
N GLN A 149 -18.12 20.18 -5.80
CA GLN A 149 -19.12 19.12 -5.97
C GLN A 149 -18.74 17.84 -5.21
N ARG A 150 -17.48 17.41 -5.30
CA ARG A 150 -17.00 16.23 -4.55
C ARG A 150 -17.09 16.41 -3.04
N VAL A 151 -16.85 17.61 -2.51
CA VAL A 151 -17.05 17.89 -1.08
C VAL A 151 -18.52 17.76 -0.72
N ALA A 152 -19.42 18.31 -1.54
CA ALA A 152 -20.86 18.17 -1.30
C ALA A 152 -21.27 16.69 -1.29
N GLU A 153 -20.84 15.90 -2.27
CA GLU A 153 -21.15 14.47 -2.35
C GLU A 153 -20.54 13.64 -1.21
N ALA A 154 -19.27 13.89 -0.86
CA ALA A 154 -18.54 13.09 0.13
C ALA A 154 -18.91 13.41 1.59
N CYS A 155 -19.36 14.64 1.86
CA CYS A 155 -19.68 15.11 3.21
C CYS A 155 -21.18 15.05 3.55
N ASN A 156 -22.05 14.83 2.55
CA ASN A 156 -23.49 14.58 2.76
C ASN A 156 -23.76 13.25 3.46
#